data_AF-A0A1Q7CFT1-F1
#
_entry.id   AF-A0A1Q7CFT1-F1
#
_cell.length_a   1.000
_cell.length_b   1.000
_cell.length_c   1.000
_cell.angle_alpha   90.00
_cell.angle_beta   90.00
_cell.angle_gamma   90.00
#
_symmetry.space_group_name_H-M   'P 1'
#
loop_
_entity.id
_entity.type
_entity.pdbx_description
1 polymer ?
#
loop_
_entity_poly.entity_id
_entity_poly.type
_entity_poly.pdbx_seq_one_letter_code
_entity_poly.pdbx_strand_id
1 'polypeptide(L)'
;MTQLLSSAAGATFSLLVYPGLLTIAVFGLAIEVAWSAVARQAIGRPNLRWRRPPTVQVIVALLAMLAATQFASPFNAIPTVDRNLVIAAVAIGFTAWAELALDPELVARPGLLLVIQSCWLLSVLGPAIEPESLRPQVLGNVLVPALLPVKVASGFLYLLCVPALMRLWPMSPPAERRARPRFNATRMMLWFPYCGLFTTLFFPPSADDVAGAIRFFGISVIAALLCVLTGTLLARRGAERARGLYTRAVAPYSFLVLGLIMVTLALTK
;
A
#
# COMPACT_ATOMS: atom_id res chain seq x y z
N MET A 1 26.74 -16.81 -20.34
CA MET A 1 25.39 -17.25 -20.77
C MET A 1 24.63 -17.95 -19.65
N THR A 2 25.23 -18.91 -18.95
CA THR A 2 24.65 -19.58 -17.76
C THR A 2 24.32 -18.63 -16.60
N GLN A 3 25.19 -17.65 -16.29
CA GLN A 3 24.90 -16.63 -15.27
C GLN A 3 23.70 -15.74 -15.63
N LEU A 4 23.57 -15.33 -16.90
CA LEU A 4 22.43 -14.54 -17.39
C LEU A 4 21.11 -15.33 -17.32
N LEU A 5 21.15 -16.62 -17.62
CA LEU A 5 19.98 -17.49 -17.50
C LEU A 5 19.60 -17.72 -16.03
N SER A 6 20.58 -17.86 -15.13
CA SER A 6 20.32 -18.01 -13.70
C SER A 6 19.76 -16.74 -13.06
N SER A 7 20.24 -15.55 -13.45
CA SER A 7 19.71 -14.27 -12.96
C SER A 7 18.32 -13.98 -13.49
N ALA A 8 18.06 -14.29 -14.78
CA ALA A 8 16.73 -14.21 -15.36
C ALA A 8 15.74 -15.16 -14.67
N ALA A 9 16.14 -16.42 -14.42
CA ALA A 9 15.31 -17.37 -13.70
C ALA A 9 15.00 -16.91 -12.27
N GLY A 10 15.97 -16.35 -11.56
CA GLY A 10 15.76 -15.76 -10.23
C GLY A 10 14.78 -14.58 -10.24
N ALA A 11 14.88 -13.69 -11.23
CA ALA A 11 13.95 -12.58 -11.40
C ALA A 11 12.52 -13.06 -11.73
N THR A 12 12.39 -14.05 -12.63
CA THR A 12 11.10 -14.66 -12.96
C THR A 12 10.48 -15.36 -11.75
N PHE A 13 11.28 -16.05 -10.94
CA PHE A 13 10.82 -16.70 -9.71
C PHE A 13 10.35 -15.68 -8.67
N SER A 14 11.10 -14.58 -8.48
CA SER A 14 10.71 -13.48 -7.57
C SER A 14 9.39 -12.84 -8.00
N LEU A 15 9.22 -12.63 -9.30
CA LEU A 15 8.02 -12.03 -9.90
C LEU A 15 6.80 -12.96 -9.81
N LEU A 16 6.94 -14.26 -10.07
CA LEU A 16 5.80 -15.17 -10.15
C LEU A 16 5.43 -15.81 -8.81
N VAL A 17 6.42 -16.17 -8.00
CA VAL A 17 6.20 -17.01 -6.82
C VAL A 17 6.26 -16.16 -5.56
N TYR A 18 7.45 -15.68 -5.21
CA TYR A 18 7.68 -15.03 -3.94
C TYR A 18 8.78 -13.97 -4.03
N PRO A 19 8.53 -12.72 -3.59
CA PRO A 19 7.29 -12.19 -2.98
C PRO A 19 6.21 -11.77 -4.01
N GLY A 20 6.33 -12.15 -5.28
CA GLY A 20 5.49 -11.66 -6.38
C GLY A 20 4.07 -12.24 -6.46
N LEU A 21 3.63 -12.62 -7.67
CA LEU A 21 2.22 -12.81 -8.02
C LEU A 21 1.46 -13.78 -7.11
N LEU A 22 2.04 -14.94 -6.78
CA LEU A 22 1.37 -15.92 -5.92
C LEU A 22 1.16 -15.39 -4.50
N THR A 23 2.17 -14.72 -3.94
CA THR A 23 2.08 -14.10 -2.60
C THR A 23 1.04 -12.99 -2.59
N ILE A 24 1.06 -12.12 -3.62
CA ILE A 24 0.07 -11.06 -3.82
C ILE A 24 -1.35 -11.65 -3.90
N ALA A 25 -1.53 -12.70 -4.69
CA ALA A 25 -2.83 -13.30 -4.90
C ALA A 25 -3.40 -13.96 -3.63
N VAL A 26 -2.59 -14.75 -2.92
CA VAL A 26 -3.01 -15.44 -1.69
C VAL A 26 -3.32 -14.44 -0.58
N PHE A 27 -2.40 -13.50 -0.33
CA PHE A 27 -2.58 -12.48 0.70
C PHE A 27 -3.78 -11.59 0.39
N GLY A 28 -3.85 -11.10 -0.85
CA GLY A 28 -4.94 -10.26 -1.31
C GLY A 28 -6.29 -10.93 -1.24
N LEU A 29 -6.39 -12.19 -1.66
CA LEU A 29 -7.62 -12.97 -1.62
C LEU A 29 -8.11 -13.14 -0.17
N ALA A 30 -7.21 -13.50 0.75
CA ALA A 30 -7.57 -13.70 2.15
C ALA A 30 -8.13 -12.43 2.79
N ILE A 31 -7.45 -11.29 2.62
CA ILE A 31 -7.87 -10.00 3.18
C ILE A 31 -9.16 -9.50 2.51
N GLU A 32 -9.28 -9.62 1.20
CA GLU A 32 -10.45 -9.17 0.45
C GLU A 32 -11.71 -9.97 0.84
N VAL A 33 -11.56 -11.29 1.02
CA VAL A 33 -12.64 -12.16 1.53
C VAL A 33 -13.01 -11.76 2.96
N ALA A 34 -12.03 -11.58 3.85
CA ALA A 34 -12.28 -11.15 5.23
C ALA A 34 -13.00 -9.80 5.29
N TRP A 35 -12.55 -8.81 4.51
CA TRP A 35 -13.20 -7.51 4.38
C TRP A 35 -14.66 -7.63 3.95
N SER A 36 -14.92 -8.41 2.89
CA SER A 36 -16.28 -8.60 2.36
C SER A 36 -17.22 -9.23 3.40
N ALA A 37 -16.73 -10.19 4.19
CA ALA A 37 -17.48 -10.82 5.26
C ALA A 37 -17.81 -9.83 6.41
N VAL A 38 -16.81 -9.07 6.89
CA VAL A 38 -16.99 -8.14 8.02
C VAL A 38 -17.87 -6.94 7.65
N ALA A 39 -17.78 -6.47 6.40
CA ALA A 39 -18.58 -5.36 5.90
C ALA A 39 -20.05 -5.76 5.62
N ARG A 40 -20.50 -6.95 6.06
CA ARG A 40 -21.86 -7.51 5.87
C ARG A 40 -22.32 -7.48 4.41
N GLN A 41 -21.37 -7.60 3.49
CA GLN A 41 -21.67 -7.85 2.09
C GLN A 41 -22.04 -9.31 2.00
N ALA A 42 -23.08 -9.65 1.25
CA ALA A 42 -23.34 -11.06 0.96
C ALA A 42 -22.02 -11.67 0.47
N ILE A 43 -21.64 -12.83 1.02
CA ILE A 43 -20.63 -13.72 0.44
C ILE A 43 -21.21 -14.19 -0.91
N GLY A 44 -21.40 -13.25 -1.81
CA GLY A 44 -21.79 -13.48 -3.17
C GLY A 44 -20.56 -13.99 -3.88
N ARG A 45 -20.77 -14.89 -4.85
CA ARG A 45 -19.71 -15.41 -5.72
C ARG A 45 -18.73 -14.27 -6.07
N PRO A 46 -17.41 -14.48 -5.89
CA PRO A 46 -16.42 -13.49 -6.27
C PRO A 46 -16.74 -13.08 -7.69
N ASN A 47 -17.06 -11.80 -7.87
CA ASN A 47 -17.38 -11.30 -9.20
C ASN A 47 -16.04 -11.14 -9.92
N LEU A 48 -15.46 -12.27 -10.32
CA LEU A 48 -14.32 -12.41 -11.20
C LEU A 48 -14.64 -11.85 -12.59
N ARG A 49 -15.79 -11.21 -12.82
CA ARG A 49 -15.98 -10.39 -14.01
C ARG A 49 -14.97 -9.27 -13.97
N TRP A 50 -13.97 -9.41 -14.82
CA TRP A 50 -13.03 -8.39 -15.26
C TRP A 50 -13.86 -7.22 -15.82
N ARG A 51 -14.37 -6.37 -14.94
CA ARG A 51 -15.19 -5.20 -15.30
C ARG A 51 -14.36 -4.15 -16.04
N ARG A 52 -13.03 -4.26 -15.97
CA ARG A 52 -12.06 -3.34 -16.58
C ARG A 52 -11.40 -3.98 -17.79
N PRO A 53 -10.97 -3.17 -18.77
CA PRO A 53 -10.22 -3.67 -19.92
C PRO A 53 -9.02 -4.52 -19.42
N PRO A 54 -8.81 -5.71 -20.01
CA PRO A 54 -7.83 -6.67 -19.53
C PRO A 54 -6.41 -6.08 -19.44
N THR A 55 -6.07 -5.16 -20.34
CA THR A 55 -4.78 -4.47 -20.39
C THR A 55 -4.44 -3.74 -19.10
N VAL A 56 -5.41 -3.07 -18.48
CA VAL A 56 -5.18 -2.28 -17.26
C VAL A 56 -4.92 -3.19 -16.07
N GLN A 57 -5.65 -4.29 -15.98
CA GLN A 57 -5.45 -5.28 -14.92
C GLN A 57 -4.08 -5.94 -15.04
N VAL A 58 -3.63 -6.22 -16.27
CA VAL A 58 -2.28 -6.70 -16.54
C VAL A 58 -1.24 -5.67 -16.10
N ILE A 59 -1.41 -4.39 -16.44
CA ILE A 59 -0.48 -3.33 -16.00
C ILE A 59 -0.43 -3.23 -14.48
N VAL A 60 -1.58 -3.24 -13.80
CA VAL A 60 -1.63 -3.18 -12.34
C VAL A 60 -0.98 -4.41 -11.72
N ALA A 61 -1.22 -5.61 -12.27
CA ALA A 61 -0.56 -6.84 -11.81
C ALA A 61 0.96 -6.75 -11.96
N LEU A 62 1.45 -6.28 -13.11
CA LEU A 62 2.88 -6.11 -13.37
C LEU A 62 3.51 -5.09 -12.42
N LEU A 63 2.84 -3.96 -12.16
CA LEU A 63 3.32 -2.94 -11.23
C LEU A 63 3.28 -3.43 -9.77
N ALA A 64 2.26 -4.20 -9.39
CA ALA A 64 2.17 -4.82 -8.07
C ALA A 64 3.29 -5.85 -7.86
N MET A 65 3.56 -6.69 -8.86
CA MET A 65 4.69 -7.63 -8.85
C MET A 65 6.01 -6.89 -8.75
N LEU A 66 6.23 -5.87 -9.59
CA LEU A 66 7.43 -5.04 -9.55
C LEU A 66 7.64 -4.40 -8.17
N ALA A 67 6.58 -3.85 -7.56
CA ALA A 67 6.67 -3.27 -6.22
C ALA A 67 7.03 -4.32 -5.18
N ALA A 68 6.40 -5.51 -5.23
CA ALA A 68 6.66 -6.60 -4.30
C ALA A 68 8.12 -7.04 -4.30
N THR A 69 8.77 -7.08 -5.46
CA THR A 69 10.18 -7.46 -5.54
C THR A 69 11.14 -6.43 -4.94
N GLN A 70 10.70 -5.19 -4.70
CA GLN A 70 11.53 -4.16 -4.05
C GLN A 70 11.46 -4.19 -2.52
N PHE A 71 10.60 -5.02 -1.93
CA PHE A 71 10.40 -5.07 -0.48
C PHE A 71 11.56 -5.74 0.26
N ALA A 72 11.67 -5.44 1.56
CA ALA A 72 12.56 -6.15 2.48
C ALA A 72 11.97 -7.51 2.92
N SER A 73 11.18 -8.16 2.08
CA SER A 73 10.65 -9.48 2.39
C SER A 73 11.80 -10.50 2.45
N PRO A 74 11.86 -11.35 3.50
CA PRO A 74 12.87 -12.41 3.64
C PRO A 74 12.87 -13.35 2.46
N PHE A 75 14.01 -13.91 2.06
CA PHE A 75 14.14 -14.86 0.93
C PHE A 75 13.76 -14.31 -0.46
N ASN A 76 13.67 -12.99 -0.61
CA ASN A 76 13.46 -12.40 -1.93
C ASN A 76 14.72 -12.57 -2.78
N ALA A 77 14.55 -13.16 -3.97
CA ALA A 77 15.65 -13.51 -4.86
C ALA A 77 16.39 -12.31 -5.48
N ILE A 78 15.81 -11.09 -5.43
CA ILE A 78 16.51 -9.88 -5.87
C ILE A 78 17.51 -9.44 -4.78
N PRO A 79 18.80 -9.22 -5.12
CA PRO A 79 19.79 -8.73 -4.16
C PRO A 79 19.36 -7.43 -3.48
N THR A 80 19.71 -7.29 -2.21
CA THR A 80 19.37 -6.12 -1.38
C THR A 80 19.84 -4.78 -1.96
N VAL A 81 20.98 -4.79 -2.64
CA VAL A 81 21.61 -3.61 -3.28
C VAL A 81 20.79 -3.08 -4.45
N ASP A 82 20.04 -3.97 -5.13
CA ASP A 82 19.27 -3.64 -6.33
C ASP A 82 17.83 -3.22 -6.02
N ARG A 83 17.42 -3.31 -4.74
CA ARG A 83 16.06 -2.94 -4.30
C ARG A 83 15.95 -1.44 -4.06
N ASN A 84 14.91 -0.84 -4.62
CA ASN A 84 14.64 0.58 -4.48
C ASN A 84 13.17 0.83 -4.13
N LEU A 85 12.93 1.40 -2.94
CA LEU A 85 11.57 1.68 -2.47
C LEU A 85 10.88 2.81 -3.24
N VAL A 86 11.63 3.68 -3.93
CA VAL A 86 11.05 4.64 -4.86
C VAL A 86 10.34 3.92 -5.99
N ILE A 87 10.94 2.87 -6.54
CA ILE A 87 10.33 2.09 -7.63
C ILE A 87 9.04 1.46 -7.13
N ALA A 88 9.02 0.90 -5.92
CA ALA A 88 7.78 0.40 -5.32
C ALA A 88 6.73 1.49 -5.10
N ALA A 89 7.12 2.64 -4.55
CA ALA A 89 6.21 3.74 -4.26
C ALA A 89 5.60 4.33 -5.54
N VAL A 90 6.41 4.50 -6.59
CA VAL A 90 5.99 4.97 -7.91
C VAL A 90 5.09 3.94 -8.57
N ALA A 91 5.45 2.65 -8.54
CA ALA A 91 4.64 1.58 -9.12
C ALA A 91 3.26 1.51 -8.45
N ILE A 92 3.21 1.50 -7.11
CA ILE A 92 1.95 1.50 -6.34
C ILE A 92 1.17 2.79 -6.59
N GLY A 93 1.83 3.95 -6.56
CA GLY A 93 1.17 5.23 -6.81
C GLY A 93 0.55 5.29 -8.20
N PHE A 94 1.25 4.81 -9.23
CA PHE A 94 0.74 4.76 -10.60
C PHE A 94 -0.51 3.89 -10.72
N THR A 95 -0.65 2.81 -9.93
CA THR A 95 -1.89 2.02 -9.94
C THR A 95 -3.11 2.85 -9.53
N ALA A 96 -2.98 3.73 -8.54
CA ALA A 96 -4.06 4.61 -8.10
C ALA A 96 -4.44 5.64 -9.19
N TRP A 97 -3.44 6.17 -9.91
CA TRP A 97 -3.65 7.07 -11.04
C TRP A 97 -4.28 6.39 -12.24
N ALA A 98 -3.82 5.18 -12.60
CA ALA A 98 -4.41 4.39 -13.67
C ALA A 98 -5.92 4.15 -13.40
N GLU A 99 -6.30 3.84 -12.15
CA GLU A 99 -7.70 3.72 -11.79
C GLU A 99 -8.50 5.03 -11.82
N LEU A 100 -7.85 6.18 -11.64
CA LEU A 100 -8.50 7.49 -11.69
C LEU A 100 -8.71 7.96 -13.13
N ALA A 101 -7.73 7.70 -14.00
CA ALA A 101 -7.73 8.12 -15.40
C ALA A 101 -8.74 7.34 -16.25
N LEU A 102 -9.00 6.07 -15.91
CA LEU A 102 -9.87 5.20 -16.69
C LEU A 102 -11.36 5.36 -16.37
N ASP A 103 -11.69 5.75 -15.14
CA ASP A 103 -13.07 5.88 -14.68
C ASP A 103 -13.26 7.13 -13.79
N PRO A 104 -13.15 8.36 -14.34
CA PRO A 104 -13.32 9.58 -13.56
C PRO A 104 -14.75 9.71 -12.99
N GLU A 105 -15.75 9.16 -13.69
CA GLU A 105 -17.17 9.18 -13.29
C GLU A 105 -17.45 8.30 -12.06
N LEU A 106 -16.63 7.28 -11.80
CA LEU A 106 -16.78 6.40 -10.63
C LEU A 106 -16.18 7.01 -9.35
N VAL A 107 -15.53 8.16 -9.45
CA VAL A 107 -14.88 8.84 -8.33
C VAL A 107 -15.64 10.12 -8.01
N ALA A 108 -16.46 10.09 -6.96
CA ALA A 108 -17.32 11.23 -6.61
C ALA A 108 -16.55 12.55 -6.34
N ARG A 109 -15.25 12.49 -5.97
CA ARG A 109 -14.36 13.66 -5.80
C ARG A 109 -12.91 13.30 -6.14
N PRO A 110 -12.44 13.48 -7.40
CA PRO A 110 -11.08 13.16 -7.79
C PRO A 110 -10.04 13.99 -7.03
N GLY A 111 -10.34 15.27 -6.74
CA GLY A 111 -9.43 16.16 -6.00
C GLY A 111 -9.08 15.65 -4.60
N LEU A 112 -10.00 15.01 -3.88
CA LEU A 112 -9.72 14.47 -2.55
C LEU A 112 -8.78 13.26 -2.62
N LEU A 113 -8.94 12.38 -3.62
CA LEU A 113 -8.02 11.27 -3.82
C LEU A 113 -6.62 11.75 -4.19
N LEU A 114 -6.49 12.81 -4.97
CA LEU A 114 -5.19 13.43 -5.28
C LEU A 114 -4.50 13.97 -4.02
N VAL A 115 -5.23 14.65 -3.15
CA VAL A 115 -4.70 15.14 -1.87
C VAL A 115 -4.28 13.98 -0.97
N ILE A 116 -5.08 12.91 -0.90
CA ILE A 116 -4.73 11.73 -0.10
C ILE A 116 -3.50 11.02 -0.68
N GLN A 117 -3.40 10.93 -2.01
CA GLN A 117 -2.26 10.34 -2.71
C GLN A 117 -0.99 11.15 -2.47
N SER A 118 -1.06 12.48 -2.52
CA SER A 118 0.10 13.34 -2.22
C SER A 118 0.52 13.23 -0.75
N CYS A 119 -0.45 13.18 0.17
CA CYS A 119 -0.19 12.93 1.59
C CYS A 119 0.43 11.54 1.84
N TRP A 120 0.00 10.53 1.07
CA TRP A 120 0.59 9.20 1.12
C TRP A 120 2.04 9.21 0.61
N LEU A 121 2.32 9.88 -0.51
CA LEU A 121 3.69 10.05 -1.01
C LEU A 121 4.57 10.77 0.02
N LEU A 122 4.06 11.81 0.67
CA LEU A 122 4.76 12.48 1.77
C LEU A 122 5.08 11.50 2.91
N SER A 123 4.13 10.63 3.28
CA SER A 123 4.34 9.62 4.33
C SER A 123 5.42 8.58 3.96
N VAL A 124 5.54 8.25 2.67
CA VAL A 124 6.57 7.33 2.15
C VAL A 124 7.95 8.00 2.13
N LEU A 125 7.99 9.28 1.74
CA LEU A 125 9.25 10.03 1.62
C LEU A 125 9.79 10.50 2.97
N GLY A 126 8.92 10.78 3.96
CA GLY A 126 9.33 11.33 5.27
C GLY A 126 10.47 10.55 5.94
N PRO A 127 10.37 9.22 6.09
CA PRO A 127 11.45 8.40 6.66
C PRO A 127 12.76 8.40 5.88
N ALA A 128 12.75 8.81 4.60
CA ALA A 128 13.90 8.73 3.70
C ALA A 128 14.74 10.01 3.65
N ILE A 129 14.35 11.04 4.38
CA ILE A 129 14.95 12.38 4.31
C ILE A 129 16.33 12.42 4.97
N GLU A 130 16.50 11.76 6.11
CA GLU A 130 17.79 11.72 6.81
C GLU A 130 18.78 10.69 6.24
N PRO A 131 18.39 9.43 5.91
CA PRO A 131 19.35 8.48 5.36
C PRO A 131 19.80 8.81 3.94
N GLU A 132 19.20 9.82 3.29
CA GLU A 132 19.36 10.18 1.86
C GLU A 132 19.29 8.97 0.90
N SER A 133 18.71 7.87 1.39
CA SER A 133 18.77 6.57 0.76
C SER A 133 17.43 5.87 0.95
N LEU A 134 16.83 5.48 -0.17
CA LEU A 134 15.56 4.76 -0.22
C LEU A 134 15.77 3.24 -0.28
N ARG A 135 16.92 2.78 0.23
CA ARG A 135 17.24 1.37 0.34
C ARG A 135 16.51 0.78 1.55
N PRO A 136 15.86 -0.39 1.41
CA PRO A 136 15.09 -1.00 2.50
C PRO A 136 15.90 -1.26 3.78
N GLN A 137 17.21 -1.52 3.62
CA GLN A 137 18.09 -1.88 4.73
C GLN A 137 18.47 -0.66 5.58
N VAL A 138 18.62 0.50 4.93
CA VAL A 138 18.99 1.74 5.62
C VAL A 138 17.79 2.29 6.37
N LEU A 139 16.62 2.37 5.72
CA LEU A 139 15.37 2.87 6.32
C LEU A 139 14.85 2.07 7.52
N GLY A 140 15.01 0.75 7.48
CA GLY A 140 14.59 -0.10 8.59
C GLY A 140 15.58 -0.09 9.76
N ASN A 141 16.88 0.09 9.52
CA ASN A 141 17.92 0.09 10.55
C ASN A 141 18.20 1.46 11.18
N VAL A 142 17.63 2.55 10.65
CA VAL A 142 17.68 3.88 11.27
C VAL A 142 16.86 3.83 12.57
N LEU A 143 17.54 3.45 13.64
CA LEU A 143 17.13 3.47 15.04
C LEU A 143 17.62 4.75 15.73
N VAL A 144 17.81 5.85 14.98
CA VAL A 144 18.15 7.14 15.57
C VAL A 144 16.91 7.62 16.37
N PRO A 145 16.99 7.73 17.71
CA PRO A 145 15.82 8.03 18.52
C PRO A 145 15.13 9.35 18.15
N ALA A 146 15.90 10.31 17.61
CA ALA A 146 15.40 11.61 17.17
C ALA A 146 14.44 11.53 15.96
N LEU A 147 14.49 10.46 15.15
CA LEU A 147 13.65 10.26 13.97
C LEU A 147 12.44 9.38 14.23
N LEU A 148 12.39 8.73 15.40
CA LEU A 148 11.23 7.92 15.79
C LEU A 148 9.92 8.70 15.73
N PRO A 149 9.83 9.97 16.19
CA PRO A 149 8.58 10.73 16.08
C PRO A 149 8.14 10.94 14.64
N VAL A 150 9.07 11.25 13.72
CA VAL A 150 8.79 11.43 12.29
C VAL A 150 8.33 10.10 11.68
N LYS A 151 9.03 9.00 11.98
CA LYS A 151 8.71 7.66 11.48
C LYS A 151 7.34 7.21 11.95
N VAL A 152 6.99 7.44 13.21
CA VAL A 152 5.66 7.12 13.77
C VAL A 152 4.57 7.99 13.15
N ALA A 153 4.81 9.31 13.07
CA ALA A 153 3.83 10.24 12.49
C ALA A 153 3.56 9.92 11.01
N SER A 154 4.61 9.67 10.23
CA SER A 154 4.50 9.22 8.84
C SER A 154 3.82 7.85 8.72
N GLY A 155 4.12 6.90 9.61
CA GLY A 155 3.47 5.59 9.62
C GLY A 155 1.96 5.69 9.86
N PHE A 156 1.55 6.57 10.78
CA PHE A 156 0.14 6.83 11.01
C PHE A 156 -0.54 7.50 9.80
N LEU A 157 0.12 8.49 9.19
CA LEU A 157 -0.38 9.13 7.97
C LEU A 157 -0.54 8.12 6.81
N TYR A 158 0.43 7.21 6.67
CA TYR A 158 0.38 6.14 5.69
C TYR A 158 -0.88 5.29 5.87
N LEU A 159 -1.10 4.76 7.09
CA LEU A 159 -2.27 3.93 7.41
C LEU A 159 -3.59 4.70 7.29
N LEU A 160 -3.59 6.01 7.53
CA LEU A 160 -4.77 6.85 7.36
C LEU A 160 -5.16 6.99 5.88
N CYS A 161 -4.18 7.09 4.98
CA CYS A 161 -4.39 7.24 3.54
C CYS A 161 -4.82 5.94 2.84
N VAL A 162 -4.27 4.79 3.23
CA VAL A 162 -4.48 3.50 2.53
C VAL A 162 -5.95 3.11 2.37
N PRO A 163 -6.84 3.20 3.39
CA PRO A 163 -8.26 2.86 3.22
C PRO A 163 -8.97 3.67 2.13
N ALA A 164 -8.58 4.92 1.96
CA ALA A 164 -9.13 5.79 0.93
C ALA A 164 -8.56 5.46 -0.46
N LEU A 165 -7.25 5.18 -0.56
CA LEU A 165 -6.61 4.73 -1.80
C LEU A 165 -7.16 3.37 -2.28
N MET A 166 -7.43 2.47 -1.34
CA MET A 166 -8.04 1.15 -1.57
C MET A 166 -9.56 1.20 -1.73
N ARG A 167 -10.18 2.40 -1.67
CA ARG A 167 -11.62 2.61 -1.83
C ARG A 167 -12.47 1.70 -0.92
N LEU A 168 -12.06 1.53 0.35
CA LEU A 168 -12.74 0.67 1.34
C LEU A 168 -14.07 1.27 1.86
N TRP A 169 -14.35 2.51 1.49
CA TRP A 169 -15.50 3.29 1.91
C TRP A 169 -16.15 3.95 0.68
N PRO A 170 -17.46 4.24 0.71
CA PRO A 170 -18.20 4.62 -0.50
C PRO A 170 -17.80 6.01 -1.02
N MET A 171 -16.82 6.03 -1.93
CA MET A 171 -16.52 7.15 -2.82
C MET A 171 -17.32 7.07 -4.13
N SER A 172 -18.17 6.05 -4.30
CA SER A 172 -19.02 5.88 -5.48
C SER A 172 -20.07 6.99 -5.59
N PRO A 173 -20.43 7.40 -6.82
CA PRO A 173 -21.50 8.35 -7.06
C PRO A 173 -22.88 7.81 -6.61
N PRO A 174 -23.82 8.69 -6.24
CA PRO A 174 -25.14 8.33 -5.71
C PRO A 174 -26.05 7.59 -6.72
N ALA A 175 -25.66 7.47 -7.99
CA ALA A 175 -26.43 6.73 -9.00
C ALA A 175 -26.48 5.22 -8.73
N GLU A 176 -25.45 4.65 -8.09
CA GLU A 176 -25.43 3.25 -7.66
C GLU A 176 -26.05 3.07 -6.25
N ARG A 177 -27.31 3.50 -6.07
CA ARG A 177 -28.09 3.32 -4.81
C ARG A 177 -28.25 1.86 -4.34
N ARG A 178 -27.76 0.86 -5.09
CA ARG A 178 -27.83 -0.58 -4.79
C ARG A 178 -26.49 -1.34 -4.89
N ALA A 179 -25.36 -0.66 -5.09
CA ALA A 179 -24.07 -1.34 -5.13
C ALA A 179 -23.64 -1.74 -3.71
N ARG A 180 -24.09 -2.91 -3.25
CA ARG A 180 -23.39 -3.62 -2.16
C ARG A 180 -21.91 -3.65 -2.55
N PRO A 181 -20.99 -3.25 -1.65
CA PRO A 181 -19.58 -3.38 -1.99
C PRO A 181 -19.30 -4.85 -2.30
N ARG A 182 -18.49 -5.07 -3.32
CA ARG A 182 -18.25 -6.38 -3.94
C ARG A 182 -16.76 -6.63 -4.00
N PHE A 183 -16.41 -7.90 -4.11
CA PHE A 183 -15.06 -8.37 -4.39
C PHE A 183 -14.48 -7.62 -5.60
N ASN A 184 -13.29 -7.03 -5.43
CA ASN A 184 -12.60 -6.28 -6.49
C ASN A 184 -11.21 -6.90 -6.75
N ALA A 185 -11.01 -7.44 -7.95
CA ALA A 185 -9.77 -8.08 -8.35
C ALA A 185 -8.56 -7.12 -8.32
N THR A 186 -8.75 -5.84 -8.65
CA THR A 186 -7.66 -4.87 -8.57
C THR A 186 -7.29 -4.57 -7.12
N ARG A 187 -8.27 -4.45 -6.23
CA ARG A 187 -8.02 -4.28 -4.78
C ARG A 187 -7.33 -5.50 -4.19
N MET A 188 -7.72 -6.70 -4.59
CA MET A 188 -7.04 -7.95 -4.23
C MET A 188 -5.55 -7.85 -4.53
N MET A 189 -5.17 -7.39 -5.72
CA MET A 189 -3.76 -7.28 -6.13
C MET A 189 -2.97 -6.19 -5.39
N LEU A 190 -3.65 -5.19 -4.81
CA LEU A 190 -3.01 -4.04 -4.17
C LEU A 190 -2.79 -4.21 -2.67
N TRP A 191 -3.51 -5.13 -2.01
CA TRP A 191 -3.37 -5.37 -0.58
C TRP A 191 -1.94 -5.67 -0.14
N PHE A 192 -1.29 -6.63 -0.78
CA PHE A 192 0.08 -6.99 -0.43
C PHE A 192 1.08 -5.86 -0.75
N PRO A 193 1.06 -5.20 -1.93
CA PRO A 193 1.92 -4.05 -2.20
C PRO A 193 1.83 -2.93 -1.16
N TYR A 194 0.63 -2.50 -0.75
CA TYR A 194 0.50 -1.45 0.26
C TYR A 194 0.98 -1.93 1.65
N CYS A 195 0.60 -3.14 2.08
CA CYS A 195 0.98 -3.62 3.41
C CYS A 195 2.47 -4.01 3.52
N GLY A 196 3.03 -4.56 2.45
CA GLY A 196 4.44 -4.93 2.34
C GLY A 196 5.34 -3.68 2.28
N LEU A 197 4.92 -2.65 1.55
CA LEU A 197 5.62 -1.35 1.55
C LEU A 197 5.59 -0.70 2.94
N PHE A 198 4.44 -0.71 3.63
CA PHE A 198 4.35 -0.23 5.02
C PHE A 198 5.32 -0.96 5.95
N THR A 199 5.30 -2.28 5.91
CA THR A 199 6.20 -3.11 6.73
C THR A 199 7.65 -2.81 6.44
N THR A 200 8.00 -2.64 5.17
CA THR A 200 9.37 -2.35 4.73
C THR A 200 9.85 -0.94 5.14
N LEU A 201 8.97 0.06 5.14
CA LEU A 201 9.33 1.44 5.47
C LEU A 201 9.44 1.68 6.99
N PHE A 202 8.50 1.12 7.75
CA PHE A 202 8.31 1.49 9.16
C PHE A 202 8.89 0.49 10.15
N PHE A 203 9.27 -0.71 9.70
CA PHE A 203 9.85 -1.74 10.55
C PHE A 203 11.24 -2.15 10.05
N PRO A 204 12.14 -2.59 10.96
CA PRO A 204 13.45 -3.05 10.56
C PRO A 204 13.34 -4.27 9.63
N PRO A 205 14.25 -4.40 8.64
CA PRO A 205 14.29 -5.58 7.80
C PRO A 205 14.44 -6.83 8.69
N SER A 206 13.59 -7.81 8.44
CA SER A 206 13.70 -9.14 9.02
C SER A 206 14.93 -9.86 8.47
N ALA A 207 15.56 -10.69 9.30
CA ALA A 207 16.57 -11.62 8.82
C ALA A 207 15.97 -12.62 7.81
N ASP A 208 16.83 -13.22 6.99
CA ASP A 208 16.45 -14.29 6.05
C ASP A 208 16.27 -15.63 6.79
N ASP A 209 15.37 -15.65 7.76
CA ASP A 209 14.98 -16.80 8.56
C ASP A 209 13.45 -16.90 8.68
N VAL A 210 12.97 -18.06 9.16
CA VAL A 210 11.53 -18.31 9.28
C VAL A 210 10.87 -17.32 10.24
N ALA A 211 11.56 -16.96 11.34
CA ALA A 211 11.07 -15.97 12.28
C ALA A 211 10.95 -14.57 11.64
N GLY A 212 11.91 -14.19 10.81
CA GLY A 212 11.87 -13.00 9.98
C GLY A 212 10.67 -12.97 9.05
N ALA A 213 10.39 -14.08 8.36
CA ALA A 213 9.22 -14.19 7.49
C ALA A 213 7.91 -14.01 8.27
N ILE A 214 7.77 -14.70 9.41
CA ILE A 214 6.60 -14.57 10.29
C ILE A 214 6.42 -13.12 10.74
N ARG A 215 7.50 -12.42 11.10
CA ARG A 215 7.45 -11.01 11.51
C ARG A 215 6.98 -10.11 10.37
N PHE A 216 7.55 -10.25 9.18
CA PHE A 216 7.20 -9.44 8.02
C PHE A 216 5.72 -9.61 7.63
N PHE A 217 5.28 -10.86 7.50
CA PHE A 217 3.89 -11.15 7.17
C PHE A 217 2.93 -10.78 8.31
N GLY A 218 3.31 -11.02 9.56
CA GLY A 218 2.52 -10.64 10.73
C GLY A 218 2.23 -9.14 10.77
N ILE A 219 3.25 -8.29 10.57
CA ILE A 219 3.07 -6.84 10.51
C ILE A 219 2.22 -6.44 9.30
N SER A 220 2.45 -7.04 8.13
CA SER A 220 1.64 -6.78 6.94
C SER A 220 0.17 -7.13 7.16
N VAL A 221 -0.12 -8.25 7.82
CA VAL A 221 -1.49 -8.65 8.20
C VAL A 221 -2.08 -7.66 9.19
N ILE A 222 -1.34 -7.22 10.21
CA ILE A 222 -1.83 -6.21 11.16
C ILE A 222 -2.18 -4.91 10.44
N ALA A 223 -1.32 -4.43 9.54
CA ALA A 223 -1.59 -3.23 8.73
C ALA A 223 -2.87 -3.40 7.89
N ALA A 224 -3.04 -4.56 7.26
CA ALA A 224 -4.25 -4.89 6.51
C ALA A 224 -5.50 -4.88 7.40
N LEU A 225 -5.43 -5.50 8.58
CA LEU A 225 -6.53 -5.54 9.55
C LEU A 225 -6.91 -4.13 10.06
N LEU A 226 -5.92 -3.26 10.29
CA LEU A 226 -6.17 -1.86 10.64
C LEU A 226 -6.88 -1.10 9.51
N CYS A 227 -6.49 -1.34 8.26
CA CYS A 227 -7.15 -0.76 7.09
C CYS A 227 -8.59 -1.28 6.93
N VAL A 228 -8.80 -2.58 7.17
CA VAL A 228 -10.13 -3.21 7.21
C VAL A 228 -10.98 -2.64 8.35
N LEU A 229 -10.41 -2.44 9.54
CA LEU A 229 -11.16 -1.87 10.67
C LEU A 229 -11.57 -0.42 10.39
N THR A 230 -10.62 0.41 9.96
CA THR A 230 -10.89 1.82 9.63
C THR A 230 -11.89 1.95 8.48
N GLY A 231 -11.70 1.19 7.40
CA GLY A 231 -12.65 1.14 6.28
C GLY A 231 -14.06 0.76 6.72
N THR A 232 -14.22 -0.24 7.59
CA THR A 232 -15.56 -0.71 8.02
C THR A 232 -16.24 0.29 8.93
N LEU A 233 -15.50 0.89 9.86
CA LEU A 233 -16.00 1.96 10.73
C LEU A 233 -16.47 3.17 9.91
N LEU A 234 -15.71 3.55 8.89
CA LEU A 234 -16.04 4.65 7.99
C LEU A 234 -17.25 4.33 7.11
N ALA A 235 -17.32 3.11 6.56
CA ALA A 235 -18.45 2.64 5.78
C ALA A 235 -19.76 2.68 6.59
N ARG A 236 -19.71 2.35 7.89
CA ARG A 236 -20.87 2.43 8.80
C ARG A 236 -21.31 3.86 9.10
N ARG A 237 -20.40 4.83 9.10
CA ARG A 237 -20.70 6.25 9.42
C ARG A 237 -21.33 7.03 8.25
N GLY A 238 -21.29 6.47 7.04
CA GLY A 238 -21.83 7.08 5.81
C GLY A 238 -20.84 7.96 5.07
N ALA A 239 -20.96 8.00 3.73
CA ALA A 239 -19.99 8.61 2.80
C ALA A 239 -19.68 10.07 3.13
N GLU A 240 -20.69 10.91 3.38
CA GLU A 240 -20.51 12.35 3.57
C GLU A 240 -19.77 12.70 4.87
N ARG A 241 -20.15 12.07 5.99
CA ARG A 241 -19.46 12.29 7.28
C ARG A 241 -18.02 11.85 7.22
N ALA A 242 -17.79 10.74 6.55
CA ALA A 242 -16.49 10.15 6.44
C ALA A 242 -15.60 11.05 5.54
N ARG A 243 -16.11 11.54 4.40
CA ARG A 243 -15.41 12.53 3.55
C ARG A 243 -15.04 13.79 4.33
N GLY A 244 -16.00 14.35 5.08
CA GLY A 244 -15.77 15.52 5.92
C GLY A 244 -14.68 15.30 6.97
N LEU A 245 -14.61 14.10 7.56
CA LEU A 245 -13.56 13.71 8.49
C LEU A 245 -12.19 13.68 7.82
N TYR A 246 -12.06 13.06 6.64
CA TYR A 246 -10.78 13.00 5.92
C TYR A 246 -10.28 14.38 5.49
N THR A 247 -11.16 15.23 4.96
CA THR A 247 -10.78 16.60 4.59
C THR A 247 -10.30 17.41 5.79
N ARG A 248 -10.85 17.14 6.98
CA ARG A 248 -10.49 17.85 8.21
C ARG A 248 -9.34 17.21 8.98
N ALA A 249 -9.00 15.95 8.72
CA ALA A 249 -7.98 15.23 9.48
C ALA A 249 -6.69 15.02 8.67
N VAL A 250 -6.78 14.60 7.40
CA VAL A 250 -5.60 14.23 6.60
C VAL A 250 -4.72 15.42 6.30
N ALA A 251 -5.30 16.54 5.83
CA ALA A 251 -4.55 17.73 5.48
C ALA A 251 -3.82 18.37 6.69
N PRO A 252 -4.46 18.64 7.85
CA PRO A 252 -3.72 19.20 8.97
C PRO A 252 -2.69 18.21 9.54
N TYR A 253 -2.98 16.90 9.53
CA TYR A 253 -2.01 15.91 9.97
C TYR A 253 -0.82 15.82 9.03
N SER A 254 -1.00 15.99 7.71
CA SER A 254 0.12 16.05 6.77
C SER A 254 0.98 17.30 6.96
N PHE A 255 0.38 18.45 7.29
CA PHE A 255 1.14 19.65 7.70
C PHE A 255 1.94 19.41 8.99
N LEU A 256 1.37 18.69 9.97
CA LEU A 256 2.10 18.31 11.19
C LEU A 256 3.29 17.42 10.87
N VAL A 257 3.11 16.40 10.02
CA VAL A 257 4.21 15.51 9.57
C VAL A 257 5.28 16.31 8.84
N LEU A 258 4.89 17.24 7.97
CA LEU A 258 5.81 18.12 7.25
C LEU A 258 6.57 19.05 8.21
N GLY A 259 5.91 19.60 9.22
CA GLY A 259 6.54 20.38 10.28
C GLY A 259 7.55 19.58 11.08
N LEU A 260 7.21 18.33 11.46
CA LEU A 260 8.13 17.43 12.15
C LEU A 260 9.36 17.13 11.29
N ILE A 261 9.17 16.84 10.00
CA ILE A 261 10.25 16.63 9.03
C ILE A 261 11.17 17.85 8.99
N MET A 262 10.62 19.05 8.87
CA MET A 262 11.40 20.30 8.79
C MET A 262 12.19 20.58 10.07
N VAL A 263 11.57 20.35 11.23
CA VAL A 263 12.25 20.49 12.53
C VAL A 263 13.38 19.48 12.65
N THR A 264 13.15 18.22 12.30
CA THR A 264 14.21 17.20 12.37
C THR A 264 15.36 17.53 11.42
N LEU A 265 15.08 17.95 10.19
CA LEU A 265 16.09 18.44 9.24
C LEU A 265 16.93 19.60 9.78
N ALA A 266 16.30 20.53 10.50
CA ALA A 266 16.98 21.68 11.09
C ALA A 266 17.82 21.31 12.32
N LEU A 267 17.49 20.21 13.01
CA LEU A 267 18.24 19.71 14.16
C LEU A 267 19.41 18.79 13.78
N THR A 268 19.34 18.15 12.61
CA THR A 268 20.38 17.21 12.12
C THR A 268 21.40 17.85 11.17
N LYS A 269 21.16 19.09 10.72
CA LYS A 269 22.11 19.92 9.95
C LYS A 269 22.83 20.89 10.87
#